data_AF-A0A7Z2VRE8-F1
#
_entry.id   AF-A0A7Z2VRE8-F1
#
_cell.length_a   1.000
_cell.length_b   1.000
_cell.length_c   1.000
_cell.angle_alpha   90.00
_cell.angle_beta   90.00
_cell.angle_gamma   90.00
#
_symmetry.space_group_name_H-M   'P 1'
#
loop_
_entity.id
_entity.type
_entity.pdbx_description
1 polymer ?
#
loop_
_entity_poly.entity_id
_entity_poly.type
_entity_poly.pdbx_seq_one_letter_code
_entity_poly.pdbx_strand_id
1 'polypeptide(L)'
;MRASATYKKLIIDVPEAVVSDTVPETMFFYMDTRFTTTQMNRMKRLIGVVLSIWFFHYQQKNEGAILSAYQSCVNKYAKFNLSPVWFEGKLSNGAVAADVQMDGLTTMIAANGFGRAAKAYIMYQASGTSTIKGVSASEPEKNSLTITVNSTDLNNTGITDSFLGGSLLHAWLHREGYRHPAGKFTSYFAGEAAMCGMRGNKDKSPLIPISTYTKWLD
;
A
#
# COMPACT_ATOMS: atom_id res chain seq x y z
N MET A 1 -7.32 -24.65 22.94
CA MET A 1 -6.99 -23.28 23.39
C MET A 1 -6.33 -22.55 22.22
N ARG A 2 -6.83 -21.37 21.81
CA ARG A 2 -6.10 -20.53 20.85
C ARG A 2 -4.93 -19.88 21.60
N ALA A 3 -3.70 -20.17 21.20
CA ALA A 3 -2.54 -19.46 21.73
C ALA A 3 -2.74 -17.95 21.55
N SER A 4 -2.53 -17.17 22.62
CA SER A 4 -2.59 -15.71 22.53
C SER A 4 -1.53 -15.24 21.54
N ALA A 5 -1.92 -14.38 20.59
CA ALA A 5 -0.99 -13.85 19.60
C ALA A 5 0.08 -13.02 20.31
N THR A 6 1.35 -13.37 20.08
CA THR A 6 2.51 -12.61 20.57
C THR A 6 3.06 -11.78 19.42
N TYR A 7 3.53 -10.57 19.71
CA TYR A 7 4.00 -9.63 18.69
C TYR A 7 5.39 -9.11 18.98
N LYS A 8 6.20 -8.97 17.93
CA LYS A 8 7.52 -8.31 17.96
C LYS A 8 7.43 -6.95 17.26
N LYS A 9 8.02 -5.92 17.87
CA LYS A 9 8.11 -4.60 17.26
C LYS A 9 9.08 -4.62 16.08
N LEU A 10 8.63 -4.11 14.94
CA LEU A 10 9.44 -3.75 13.78
C LEU A 10 9.59 -2.23 13.75
N ILE A 11 10.78 -1.81 13.37
CA ILE A 11 11.13 -0.42 13.10
C ILE A 11 11.47 -0.36 11.61
N ILE A 12 10.87 0.59 10.92
CA ILE A 12 11.05 0.82 9.49
C ILE A 12 11.47 2.27 9.31
N ASP A 13 12.56 2.50 8.60
CA ASP A 13 13.01 3.85 8.27
C ASP A 13 12.11 4.46 7.20
N VAL A 14 11.77 5.73 7.38
CA VAL A 14 10.99 6.50 6.40
C VAL A 14 11.97 7.32 5.57
N PRO A 15 11.95 7.21 4.24
CA PRO A 15 12.77 8.08 3.39
C PRO A 15 12.43 9.55 3.62
N GLU A 16 13.42 10.42 3.62
CA GLU A 16 13.19 11.86 3.67
C GLU A 16 12.64 12.34 2.32
N ALA A 17 11.43 12.89 2.29
CA ALA A 17 10.81 13.44 1.10
C ALA A 17 10.43 14.91 1.31
N VAL A 18 10.47 15.71 0.24
CA VAL A 18 9.97 17.09 0.27
C VAL A 18 8.44 17.06 0.16
N VAL A 19 7.79 17.11 1.32
CA VAL A 19 6.33 17.12 1.49
C VAL A 19 5.91 18.30 2.36
N SER A 20 4.62 18.64 2.35
CA SER A 20 4.09 19.77 3.14
C SER A 20 4.09 19.52 4.64
N ASP A 21 4.03 18.25 5.07
CA ASP A 21 3.91 17.86 6.47
C ASP A 21 5.22 17.34 7.04
N THR A 22 5.42 17.49 8.35
CA THR A 22 6.53 16.80 9.02
C THR A 22 6.31 15.29 8.96
N VAL A 23 7.31 14.55 8.46
CA VAL A 23 7.34 13.09 8.47
C VAL A 23 8.30 12.56 9.57
N PRO A 24 7.99 11.42 10.20
CA PRO A 24 8.84 10.82 11.21
C PRO A 24 10.05 10.13 10.54
N GLU A 25 11.17 10.01 11.23
CA GLU A 25 12.32 9.22 10.74
C GLU A 25 12.00 7.72 10.65
N THR A 26 11.09 7.24 11.50
CA THR A 26 10.72 5.81 11.56
C THR A 26 9.24 5.57 11.77
N MET A 27 8.77 4.43 11.25
CA MET A 27 7.46 3.85 11.48
C MET A 27 7.56 2.59 12.35
N PHE A 28 6.46 2.26 13.03
CA PHE A 28 6.40 1.14 13.97
C PHE A 28 5.27 0.17 13.64
N PHE A 29 5.63 -1.11 13.55
CA PHE A 29 4.70 -2.21 13.33
C PHE A 29 4.89 -3.29 14.41
N TYR A 30 3.83 -4.04 14.70
CA TYR A 30 3.84 -5.15 15.64
C TYR A 30 3.51 -6.43 14.87
N MET A 31 4.55 -7.21 14.55
CA MET A 31 4.42 -8.41 13.72
C MET A 31 4.26 -9.65 14.57
N ASP A 32 3.30 -10.49 14.20
CA ASP A 32 3.02 -11.75 14.87
C ASP A 32 4.26 -12.65 14.89
N THR A 33 4.60 -13.24 16.04
CA THR A 33 5.81 -14.04 16.21
C THR A 33 5.77 -15.40 15.51
N ARG A 34 4.63 -15.78 14.90
CA ARG A 34 4.53 -16.97 14.05
C ARG A 34 5.23 -16.81 12.70
N PHE A 35 5.49 -15.58 12.26
CA PHE A 35 6.30 -15.36 11.07
C PHE A 35 7.76 -15.71 11.32
N THR A 36 8.38 -16.38 10.35
CA THR A 36 9.82 -16.65 10.38
C THR A 36 10.64 -15.37 10.20
N THR A 37 11.93 -15.41 10.56
CA THR A 37 12.86 -14.29 10.30
C THR A 37 12.91 -13.91 8.82
N THR A 38 12.87 -14.88 7.92
CA THR A 38 12.85 -14.63 6.46
C THR A 38 11.60 -13.87 6.04
N GLN A 39 10.42 -14.31 6.51
CA GLN A 39 9.16 -13.64 6.24
C GLN A 39 9.14 -12.22 6.83
N MET A 40 9.67 -12.04 8.04
CA MET A 40 9.81 -10.73 8.68
C MET A 40 10.69 -9.78 7.87
N ASN A 41 11.87 -10.24 7.44
CA ASN A 41 12.77 -9.45 6.61
C ASN A 41 12.13 -9.10 5.26
N ARG A 42 11.39 -10.04 4.66
CA ARG A 42 10.65 -9.76 3.44
C ARG A 42 9.56 -8.72 3.66
N MET A 43 8.81 -8.81 4.75
CA MET A 43 7.78 -7.85 5.08
C MET A 43 8.34 -6.43 5.23
N LYS A 44 9.52 -6.28 5.86
CA LYS A 44 10.24 -4.99 5.91
C LYS A 44 10.53 -4.45 4.49
N ARG A 45 11.00 -5.31 3.58
CA ARG A 45 11.24 -4.91 2.18
C ARG A 45 9.96 -4.53 1.46
N LEU A 46 8.85 -5.22 1.67
CA LEU A 46 7.56 -4.87 1.05
C LEU A 46 7.07 -3.49 1.53
N ILE A 47 7.20 -3.19 2.82
CA ILE A 47 6.92 -1.84 3.35
C ILE A 47 7.85 -0.82 2.68
N GLY A 48 9.15 -1.14 2.59
CA GLY A 48 10.12 -0.30 1.88
C GLY A 48 9.76 -0.05 0.41
N VAL A 49 9.18 -1.03 -0.30
CA VAL A 49 8.67 -0.83 -1.66
C VAL A 49 7.55 0.21 -1.69
N VAL A 50 6.57 0.14 -0.77
CA VAL A 50 5.48 1.12 -0.71
C VAL A 50 6.00 2.52 -0.38
N LEU A 51 6.90 2.64 0.60
CA LEU A 51 7.56 3.90 0.93
C LEU A 51 8.41 4.44 -0.23
N SER A 52 9.01 3.57 -1.04
CA SER A 52 9.75 4.00 -2.23
C SER A 52 8.81 4.59 -3.29
N ILE A 53 7.62 4.01 -3.50
CA ILE A 53 6.63 4.58 -4.44
C ILE A 53 6.22 5.99 -4.00
N TRP A 54 5.96 6.16 -2.70
CA TRP A 54 5.66 7.46 -2.08
C TRP A 54 6.81 8.45 -2.24
N PHE A 55 8.03 8.06 -1.86
CA PHE A 55 9.21 8.89 -1.97
C PHE A 55 9.48 9.33 -3.41
N PHE A 56 9.51 8.40 -4.36
CA PHE A 56 9.78 8.72 -5.76
C PHE A 56 8.69 9.59 -6.40
N HIS A 57 7.43 9.48 -5.94
CA HIS A 57 6.38 10.39 -6.37
C HIS A 57 6.75 11.84 -6.00
N TYR A 58 7.01 12.12 -4.72
CA TYR A 58 7.34 13.47 -4.27
C TYR A 58 8.69 13.96 -4.80
N GLN A 59 9.69 13.09 -4.89
CA GLN A 59 10.98 13.43 -5.50
C GLN A 59 10.80 13.93 -6.94
N GLN A 60 10.07 13.18 -7.77
CA GLN A 60 9.83 13.58 -9.16
C GLN A 60 9.05 14.90 -9.26
N LYS A 61 8.06 15.09 -8.40
CA LYS A 61 7.31 16.35 -8.33
C LYS A 61 8.19 17.53 -7.95
N ASN A 62 9.07 17.35 -6.97
CA ASN A 62 10.03 18.36 -6.53
C ASN A 62 11.09 18.67 -7.60
N GLU A 63 11.49 17.68 -8.40
CA GLU A 63 12.39 17.83 -9.55
C GLU A 63 11.71 18.48 -10.78
N GLY A 64 10.44 18.89 -10.66
CA GLY A 64 9.72 19.64 -11.69
C GLY A 64 8.91 18.77 -12.66
N ALA A 65 8.71 17.48 -12.38
CA ALA A 65 7.86 16.64 -13.23
C ALA A 65 6.41 17.14 -13.22
N ILE A 66 5.82 17.28 -14.42
CA ILE A 66 4.40 17.61 -14.57
C ILE A 66 3.55 16.52 -13.89
N LEU A 67 3.83 15.26 -14.22
CA LEU A 67 3.30 14.08 -13.55
C LEU A 67 4.47 13.17 -13.16
N SER A 68 4.43 12.63 -11.95
CA SER A 68 5.29 11.51 -11.56
C SER A 68 5.01 10.27 -12.44
N ALA A 69 5.92 9.31 -12.45
CA ALA A 69 5.73 8.03 -13.14
C ALA A 69 4.51 7.28 -12.57
N TYR A 70 4.32 7.35 -11.25
CA TYR A 70 3.15 6.78 -10.57
C TYR A 70 1.85 7.43 -11.06
N GLN A 71 1.77 8.77 -11.04
CA GLN A 71 0.62 9.52 -11.58
C GLN A 71 0.33 9.16 -13.02
N SER A 72 1.36 9.11 -13.86
CA SER A 72 1.23 8.80 -15.28
C SER A 72 0.57 7.43 -15.48
N CYS A 73 1.01 6.42 -14.72
CA CYS A 73 0.44 5.07 -14.78
C CYS A 73 -1.02 5.04 -14.32
N VAL A 74 -1.34 5.59 -13.14
CA VAL A 74 -2.72 5.54 -12.62
C VAL A 74 -3.67 6.41 -13.43
N ASN A 75 -3.23 7.55 -13.95
CA ASN A 75 -4.04 8.41 -14.81
C ASN A 75 -4.51 7.70 -16.08
N LYS A 76 -3.62 6.88 -16.65
CA LYS A 76 -3.91 6.10 -17.86
C LYS A 76 -5.01 5.08 -17.59
N TYR A 77 -4.94 4.34 -16.49
CA TYR A 77 -5.75 3.15 -16.28
C TYR A 77 -6.90 3.30 -15.28
N ALA A 78 -6.78 4.12 -14.23
CA ALA A 78 -7.85 4.33 -13.24
C ALA A 78 -8.93 5.27 -13.77
N LYS A 79 -10.20 4.86 -13.66
CA LYS A 79 -11.40 5.58 -14.13
C LYS A 79 -12.52 5.61 -13.08
N PHE A 80 -12.52 4.70 -12.12
CA PHE A 80 -13.60 4.53 -11.14
C PHE A 80 -13.08 4.66 -9.70
N ASN A 81 -13.97 5.12 -8.81
CA ASN A 81 -13.71 5.34 -7.38
C ASN A 81 -12.40 6.09 -7.13
N LEU A 82 -12.24 7.19 -7.86
CA LEU A 82 -11.06 8.05 -7.80
C LEU A 82 -10.94 8.81 -6.48
N SER A 83 -12.06 9.08 -5.78
CA SER A 83 -12.05 9.74 -4.47
C SER A 83 -12.05 8.69 -3.34
N PRO A 84 -11.21 8.84 -2.30
CA PRO A 84 -11.35 8.07 -1.08
C PRO A 84 -12.55 8.58 -0.27
N VAL A 85 -13.07 7.75 0.64
CA VAL A 85 -14.32 8.04 1.39
C VAL A 85 -14.28 9.29 2.27
N TRP A 86 -13.10 9.75 2.68
CA TRP A 86 -12.94 10.97 3.50
C TRP A 86 -12.79 12.25 2.67
N PHE A 87 -12.61 12.13 1.36
CA PHE A 87 -12.41 13.29 0.51
C PHE A 87 -13.76 13.78 -0.01
N GLU A 88 -14.14 15.00 0.38
CA GLU A 88 -15.47 15.57 0.11
C GLU A 88 -15.69 15.99 -1.36
N GLY A 89 -14.65 15.92 -2.21
CA GLY A 89 -14.71 16.31 -3.62
C GLY A 89 -14.75 15.15 -4.63
N LYS A 90 -15.10 15.49 -5.87
CA LYS A 90 -14.94 14.58 -7.02
C LYS A 90 -13.58 14.81 -7.67
N LEU A 91 -12.80 13.75 -7.79
CA LEU A 91 -11.52 13.80 -8.50
C LEU A 91 -11.73 13.50 -10.00
N SER A 92 -11.17 14.37 -10.85
CA SER A 92 -11.46 14.39 -12.29
C SER A 92 -10.78 13.28 -13.06
N ASN A 93 -9.63 12.78 -12.59
CA ASN A 93 -8.84 11.77 -13.26
C ASN A 93 -7.89 11.06 -12.29
N GLY A 94 -7.21 10.02 -12.77
CA GLY A 94 -6.30 9.23 -11.95
C GLY A 94 -5.06 9.99 -11.48
N ALA A 95 -4.57 11.01 -12.21
CA ALA A 95 -3.43 11.81 -11.77
C ALA A 95 -3.76 12.59 -10.50
N VAL A 96 -4.90 13.28 -10.48
CA VAL A 96 -5.36 14.03 -9.29
C VAL A 96 -5.66 13.08 -8.13
N ALA A 97 -6.24 11.91 -8.43
CA ALA A 97 -6.43 10.87 -7.42
C ALA A 97 -5.12 10.36 -6.82
N ALA A 98 -4.05 10.27 -7.61
CA ALA A 98 -2.73 9.90 -7.12
C ALA A 98 -2.15 10.92 -6.15
N ASP A 99 -2.31 12.22 -6.42
CA ASP A 99 -1.83 13.27 -5.52
C ASP A 99 -2.57 13.19 -4.17
N VAL A 100 -3.91 13.12 -4.20
CA VAL A 100 -4.72 12.97 -2.98
C VAL A 100 -4.36 11.71 -2.21
N GLN A 101 -4.10 10.61 -2.92
CA GLN A 101 -3.66 9.36 -2.31
C GLN A 101 -2.29 9.48 -1.65
N MET A 102 -1.35 10.19 -2.27
CA MET A 102 -0.01 10.36 -1.73
C MET A 102 -0.02 11.26 -0.50
N ASP A 103 -0.87 12.30 -0.48
CA ASP A 103 -1.08 13.13 0.71
C ASP A 103 -1.75 12.35 1.85
N GLY A 104 -2.73 11.51 1.52
CA GLY A 104 -3.35 10.59 2.47
C GLY A 104 -2.35 9.59 3.05
N LEU A 105 -1.48 9.02 2.21
CA LEU A 105 -0.40 8.14 2.66
C LEU A 105 0.64 8.87 3.52
N THR A 106 1.01 10.10 3.18
CA THR A 106 1.86 10.97 4.03
C THR A 106 1.24 11.12 5.43
N THR A 107 -0.07 11.39 5.48
CA THR A 107 -0.83 11.48 6.74
C THR A 107 -0.77 10.17 7.54
N MET A 108 -0.95 9.02 6.89
CA MET A 108 -0.87 7.72 7.55
C MET A 108 0.54 7.38 8.05
N ILE A 109 1.58 7.74 7.29
CA ILE A 109 3.00 7.60 7.68
C ILE A 109 3.26 8.41 8.95
N ALA A 110 2.89 9.69 8.94
CA ALA A 110 3.04 10.57 10.09
C ALA A 110 2.24 10.08 11.31
N ALA A 111 0.98 9.68 11.11
CA ALA A 111 0.14 9.18 12.17
C ALA A 111 0.69 7.89 12.80
N ASN A 112 1.29 7.00 12.01
CA ASN A 112 1.92 5.79 12.53
C ASN A 112 3.23 6.09 13.27
N GLY A 113 4.18 6.79 12.65
CA GLY A 113 5.52 6.97 13.21
C GLY A 113 5.54 7.89 14.43
N PHE A 114 4.68 8.92 14.48
CA PHE A 114 4.51 9.75 15.68
C PHE A 114 3.56 9.13 16.73
N GLY A 115 2.99 7.96 16.48
CA GLY A 115 2.10 7.27 17.42
C GLY A 115 0.75 7.97 17.65
N ARG A 116 0.26 8.71 16.64
CA ARG A 116 -1.06 9.39 16.68
C ARG A 116 -2.21 8.44 16.35
N ALA A 117 -1.95 7.43 15.50
CA ALA A 117 -2.88 6.36 15.17
C ALA A 117 -2.73 5.16 16.11
N ALA A 118 -3.75 4.29 16.14
CA ALA A 118 -3.65 3.00 16.82
C ALA A 118 -2.48 2.16 16.25
N LYS A 119 -1.88 1.31 17.10
CA LYS A 119 -0.75 0.45 16.72
C LYS A 119 -1.04 -0.33 15.43
N ALA A 120 -0.07 -0.38 14.52
CA ALA A 120 -0.17 -1.17 13.29
C ALA A 120 0.30 -2.60 13.54
N TYR A 121 -0.59 -3.58 13.34
CA TYR A 121 -0.30 -4.99 13.49
C TYR A 121 -0.10 -5.66 12.13
N ILE A 122 0.85 -6.60 12.07
CA ILE A 122 1.03 -7.48 10.92
C ILE A 122 0.64 -8.88 11.40
N MET A 123 -0.61 -9.24 11.12
CA MET A 123 -1.25 -10.44 11.66
C MET A 123 -0.97 -11.64 10.77
N TYR A 124 -0.68 -12.78 11.40
CA TYR A 124 -0.39 -14.03 10.71
C TYR A 124 -1.67 -14.76 10.27
N GLN A 125 -1.66 -15.23 9.02
CA GLN A 125 -2.63 -16.19 8.49
C GLN A 125 -1.88 -17.31 7.75
N ALA A 126 -2.24 -18.56 8.04
CA ALA A 126 -1.63 -19.74 7.39
C ALA A 126 -2.15 -19.96 5.97
N SER A 127 -3.45 -19.74 5.77
CA SER A 127 -4.17 -19.90 4.51
C SER A 127 -5.33 -18.90 4.43
N GLY A 128 -5.61 -18.38 3.24
CA GLY A 128 -6.64 -17.37 3.00
C GLY A 128 -6.87 -17.13 1.52
N THR A 129 -7.90 -16.35 1.20
CA THR A 129 -8.25 -15.98 -0.19
C THR A 129 -7.49 -14.75 -0.70
N SER A 130 -6.78 -14.04 0.19
CA SER A 130 -6.02 -12.83 -0.11
C SER A 130 -4.58 -12.99 0.37
N THR A 131 -3.66 -12.35 -0.33
CA THR A 131 -2.22 -12.37 -0.01
C THR A 131 -1.90 -11.43 1.14
N ILE A 132 -2.32 -10.16 1.02
CA ILE A 132 -2.27 -9.16 2.08
C ILE A 132 -3.61 -8.46 2.11
N LYS A 133 -4.25 -8.40 3.27
CA LYS A 133 -5.58 -7.83 3.46
C LYS A 133 -5.55 -6.67 4.44
N GLY A 134 -6.18 -5.57 4.05
CA GLY A 134 -6.45 -4.41 4.90
C GLY A 134 -7.95 -4.22 5.09
N VAL A 135 -8.41 -4.15 6.34
CA VAL A 135 -9.84 -3.85 6.59
C VAL A 135 -10.12 -2.42 6.19
N SER A 136 -11.10 -2.18 5.34
CA SER A 136 -11.56 -0.85 4.95
C SER A 136 -11.64 0.15 6.13
N ALA A 137 -11.04 1.34 5.97
CA ALA A 137 -11.08 2.45 6.93
C ALA A 137 -11.23 3.81 6.21
N SER A 138 -11.45 4.90 6.95
CA SER A 138 -11.92 6.17 6.37
C SER A 138 -11.31 7.42 7.00
N GLU A 139 -10.30 7.31 7.85
CA GLU A 139 -9.67 8.44 8.55
C GLU A 139 -8.15 8.20 8.57
N PRO A 140 -7.38 8.66 7.56
CA PRO A 140 -5.95 8.43 7.44
C PRO A 140 -5.14 8.82 8.69
N GLU A 141 -5.61 9.83 9.43
CA GLU A 141 -4.96 10.38 10.61
C GLU A 141 -5.16 9.55 11.90
N LYS A 142 -6.15 8.66 11.93
CA LYS A 142 -6.46 7.80 13.09
C LYS A 142 -6.35 6.32 12.82
N ASN A 143 -6.55 5.91 11.57
CA ASN A 143 -6.61 4.50 11.21
C ASN A 143 -5.22 3.88 11.13
N SER A 144 -5.06 2.83 11.93
CA SER A 144 -3.89 1.96 11.93
C SER A 144 -3.59 1.36 10.55
N LEU A 145 -2.31 1.18 10.19
CA LEU A 145 -1.87 0.45 8.99
C LEU A 145 -1.91 -1.08 9.16
N THR A 146 -2.76 -1.59 10.07
CA THR A 146 -2.91 -3.02 10.35
C THR A 146 -3.30 -3.81 9.10
N ILE A 147 -2.63 -4.95 8.92
CA ILE A 147 -2.86 -5.89 7.82
C ILE A 147 -2.87 -7.34 8.34
N THR A 148 -3.55 -8.21 7.60
CA THR A 148 -3.41 -9.67 7.72
C THR A 148 -2.64 -10.19 6.53
N VAL A 149 -1.62 -11.03 6.76
CA VAL A 149 -0.75 -11.53 5.71
C VAL A 149 -0.80 -13.05 5.64
N ASN A 150 -1.03 -13.57 4.43
CA ASN A 150 -0.86 -14.98 4.12
C ASN A 150 0.64 -15.32 4.12
N SER A 151 1.05 -16.06 5.14
CA SER A 151 2.44 -16.46 5.35
C SER A 151 3.00 -17.35 4.22
N THR A 152 2.14 -18.13 3.55
CA THR A 152 2.53 -18.99 2.43
C THR A 152 2.89 -18.13 1.20
N ASP A 153 2.05 -17.15 0.87
CA ASP A 153 2.31 -16.22 -0.23
C ASP A 153 3.53 -15.35 0.06
N LEU A 154 3.67 -14.86 1.30
CA LEU A 154 4.85 -14.11 1.73
C LEU A 154 6.14 -14.96 1.63
N ASN A 155 6.07 -16.28 1.73
CA ASN A 155 7.24 -17.15 1.57
C ASN A 155 7.53 -17.53 0.10
N ASN A 156 6.66 -17.17 -0.85
CA ASN A 156 6.81 -17.56 -2.25
C ASN A 156 7.92 -16.73 -2.93
N THR A 157 9.11 -17.31 -3.07
CA THR A 157 10.28 -16.65 -3.68
C THR A 157 10.19 -16.51 -5.19
N GLY A 158 9.26 -17.19 -5.86
CA GLY A 158 9.00 -17.03 -7.30
C GLY A 158 8.28 -15.73 -7.65
N ILE A 159 7.82 -14.97 -6.65
CA ILE A 159 7.14 -13.68 -6.81
C ILE A 159 8.08 -12.57 -6.36
N THR A 160 8.11 -11.46 -7.08
CA THR A 160 9.00 -10.34 -6.73
C THR A 160 8.45 -9.54 -5.55
N ASP A 161 9.34 -8.84 -4.84
CA ASP A 161 8.94 -7.94 -3.76
C ASP A 161 8.10 -6.75 -4.29
N SER A 162 8.28 -6.33 -5.54
CA SER A 162 7.39 -5.33 -6.17
C SER A 162 5.96 -5.81 -6.31
N PHE A 163 5.74 -7.09 -6.62
CA PHE A 163 4.41 -7.68 -6.71
C PHE A 163 3.71 -7.69 -5.35
N LEU A 164 4.38 -8.25 -4.34
CA LEU A 164 3.80 -8.29 -2.99
C LEU A 164 3.73 -6.90 -2.34
N GLY A 165 4.62 -5.98 -2.70
CA GLY A 165 4.55 -4.57 -2.33
C GLY A 165 3.33 -3.87 -2.95
N GLY A 166 2.95 -4.21 -4.18
CA GLY A 166 1.68 -3.76 -4.77
C GLY A 166 0.46 -4.31 -4.02
N SER A 167 0.51 -5.57 -3.58
CA SER A 167 -0.54 -6.16 -2.71
C SER A 167 -0.64 -5.43 -1.36
N LEU A 168 0.49 -5.06 -0.76
CA LEU A 168 0.52 -4.24 0.45
C LEU A 168 -0.07 -2.84 0.21
N LEU A 169 0.33 -2.17 -0.88
CA LEU A 169 -0.21 -0.87 -1.25
C LEU A 169 -1.74 -0.95 -1.42
N HIS A 170 -2.25 -2.00 -2.07
CA HIS A 170 -3.69 -2.24 -2.21
C HIS A 170 -4.41 -2.33 -0.86
N ALA A 171 -3.88 -3.14 0.06
CA ALA A 171 -4.43 -3.25 1.42
C ALA A 171 -4.41 -1.91 2.16
N TRP A 172 -3.35 -1.11 2.00
CA TRP A 172 -3.27 0.21 2.60
C TRP A 172 -4.17 1.24 1.93
N LEU A 173 -4.41 1.18 0.62
CA LEU A 173 -5.42 2.01 -0.05
C LEU A 173 -6.82 1.76 0.53
N HIS A 174 -7.12 0.51 0.90
CA HIS A 174 -8.35 0.21 1.66
C HIS A 174 -8.33 0.80 3.07
N ARG A 175 -7.20 0.77 3.78
CA ARG A 175 -7.07 1.46 5.08
C ARG A 175 -7.23 2.97 4.94
N GLU A 176 -6.72 3.53 3.86
CA GLU A 176 -6.70 4.95 3.58
C GLU A 176 -8.10 5.45 3.25
N GLY A 177 -8.90 4.71 2.49
CA GLY A 177 -10.27 5.12 2.17
C GLY A 177 -10.76 4.76 0.78
N TYR A 178 -9.91 4.17 -0.05
CA TYR A 178 -10.30 3.75 -1.39
C TYR A 178 -11.07 2.43 -1.36
N ARG A 179 -12.02 2.29 -2.28
CA ARG A 179 -12.93 1.16 -2.36
C ARG A 179 -13.09 0.69 -3.80
N HIS A 180 -13.37 -0.58 -3.97
CA HIS A 180 -13.90 -1.14 -5.21
C HIS A 180 -14.82 -2.32 -4.89
N PRO A 181 -15.70 -2.73 -5.82
CA PRO A 181 -16.48 -3.95 -5.65
C PRO A 181 -15.59 -5.19 -5.59
N ALA A 182 -16.04 -6.23 -4.88
CA ALA A 182 -15.32 -7.49 -4.79
C ALA A 182 -15.03 -8.07 -6.18
N GLY A 183 -13.78 -8.52 -6.40
CA GLY A 183 -13.33 -9.06 -7.68
C GLY A 183 -13.22 -8.04 -8.82
N LYS A 184 -13.44 -6.74 -8.58
CA LYS A 184 -13.34 -5.67 -9.59
C LYS A 184 -12.17 -4.74 -9.28
N PHE A 185 -11.01 -5.09 -9.80
CA PHE A 185 -9.77 -4.32 -9.61
C PHE A 185 -9.45 -3.40 -10.78
N THR A 186 -9.80 -3.82 -11.99
CA THR A 186 -9.43 -3.11 -13.22
C THR A 186 -10.21 -1.82 -13.35
N SER A 187 -9.49 -0.76 -13.72
CA SER A 187 -10.00 0.60 -13.84
C SER A 187 -10.51 1.23 -12.54
N TYR A 188 -10.52 0.52 -11.41
CA TYR A 188 -10.76 1.11 -10.09
C TYR A 188 -9.43 1.61 -9.53
N PHE A 189 -9.46 2.79 -8.90
CA PHE A 189 -8.23 3.43 -8.45
C PHE A 189 -7.37 2.55 -7.55
N ALA A 190 -7.94 1.95 -6.50
CA ALA A 190 -7.19 1.10 -5.58
C ALA A 190 -6.50 -0.09 -6.27
N GLY A 191 -7.20 -0.74 -7.21
CA GLY A 191 -6.63 -1.86 -7.96
C GLY A 191 -5.56 -1.40 -8.96
N GLU A 192 -5.82 -0.34 -9.73
CA GLU A 192 -4.86 0.16 -10.72
C GLU A 192 -3.61 0.77 -10.09
N ALA A 193 -3.73 1.50 -8.99
CA ALA A 193 -2.62 2.03 -8.20
C ALA A 193 -1.68 0.90 -7.73
N ALA A 194 -2.25 -0.14 -7.12
CA ALA A 194 -1.52 -1.32 -6.71
C ALA A 194 -0.81 -2.00 -7.89
N MET A 195 -1.53 -2.25 -8.98
CA MET A 195 -0.95 -2.90 -10.15
C MET A 195 0.08 -2.03 -10.88
N CYS A 196 -0.02 -0.70 -10.82
CA CYS A 196 1.03 0.21 -11.28
C CYS A 196 2.31 0.00 -10.49
N GLY A 197 2.23 -0.09 -9.16
CA GLY A 197 3.35 -0.46 -8.30
C GLY A 197 3.96 -1.82 -8.68
N MET A 198 3.13 -2.84 -8.92
CA MET A 198 3.60 -4.18 -9.33
C MET A 198 4.37 -4.17 -10.67
N ARG A 199 4.03 -3.25 -11.58
CA ARG A 199 4.69 -3.09 -12.89
C ARG A 199 5.88 -2.13 -12.86
N GLY A 200 6.20 -1.55 -11.71
CA GLY A 200 7.18 -0.46 -11.63
C GLY A 200 6.76 0.74 -12.49
N ASN A 201 5.47 1.08 -12.45
CA ASN A 201 4.83 2.16 -13.21
C ASN A 201 4.90 2.05 -14.74
N LYS A 202 5.25 0.86 -15.26
CA LYS A 202 5.22 0.58 -16.71
C LYS A 202 3.81 0.32 -17.20
N ASP A 203 3.63 0.55 -18.49
CA ASP A 203 2.40 0.24 -19.22
C ASP A 203 2.03 -1.25 -19.14
N LYS A 204 0.73 -1.53 -19.23
CA LYS A 204 0.21 -2.88 -19.39
C LYS A 204 0.70 -3.47 -20.70
N SER A 205 1.31 -4.66 -20.63
CA SER A 205 1.66 -5.44 -21.83
C SER A 205 0.46 -6.28 -22.27
N PRO A 206 0.11 -6.30 -23.57
CA PRO A 206 -0.95 -7.17 -24.09
C PRO A 206 -0.61 -8.67 -23.97
N LEU A 207 0.67 -9.01 -23.81
CA LEU A 207 1.15 -10.38 -23.66
C LEU A 207 1.07 -10.91 -22.22
N ILE A 208 0.82 -10.02 -21.24
CA ILE A 208 0.74 -10.40 -19.83
C ILE A 208 -0.71 -10.27 -19.38
N PRO A 209 -1.41 -11.38 -19.10
CA PRO A 209 -2.78 -11.34 -18.59
C PRO A 209 -2.88 -10.50 -17.31
N ILE A 210 -3.95 -9.71 -17.20
CA ILE A 210 -4.19 -8.87 -16.02
C ILE A 210 -4.31 -9.73 -14.74
N SER A 211 -4.83 -10.95 -14.86
CA SER A 211 -4.93 -11.92 -13.77
C SER A 211 -3.58 -12.27 -13.14
N THR A 212 -2.47 -12.07 -13.84
CA THR A 212 -1.12 -12.19 -13.26
C THR A 212 -0.95 -11.26 -12.06
N TYR A 213 -1.56 -10.07 -12.10
CA TYR A 213 -1.50 -9.07 -11.04
C TYR A 213 -2.68 -9.18 -10.06
N THR A 214 -3.91 -9.29 -10.56
CA THR A 214 -5.11 -9.20 -9.69
C THR A 214 -5.28 -10.36 -8.74
N LYS A 215 -4.65 -11.52 -9.02
CA LYS A 215 -4.68 -12.67 -8.10
C LYS A 215 -4.00 -12.42 -6.75
N TRP A 216 -3.21 -11.35 -6.64
CA TRP A 216 -2.50 -10.96 -5.42
C TRP A 216 -3.23 -9.86 -4.63
N LEU A 217 -4.38 -9.41 -5.13
CA LEU A 217 -5.21 -8.36 -4.52
C LEU A 217 -6.37 -9.00 -3.73
N ASP A 218 -6.93 -8.28 -2.75
CA ASP A 218 -7.97 -8.81 -1.82
C ASP A 218 -9.44 -8.58 -2.24
#